data_AF-A0A0G8F7U2-F1
#
_entry.id   AF-A0A0G8F7U2-F1
#
_cell.length_a   1.000
_cell.length_b   1.000
_cell.length_c   1.000
_cell.angle_alpha   90.00
_cell.angle_beta   90.00
_cell.angle_gamma   90.00
#
_symmetry.space_group_name_H-M   'P 1'
#
loop_
_entity.id
_entity.type
_entity.pdbx_description
1 polymer ?
#
loop_
_entity_poly.entity_id
_entity_poly.type
_entity_poly.pdbx_seq_one_letter_code
_entity_poly.pdbx_strand_id
1 'polypeptide(L)' 'MNLKIKTPNGFKSDFHISPEFISTIGLSILYLHLAGII' A
#
# COMPACT_ATOMS: atom_id res chain seq x y z
N MET A 1 -4.60 -10.16 1.84
CA MET A 1 -5.87 -9.41 2.02
C MET A 1 -6.26 -8.82 0.67
N ASN A 2 -7.50 -8.99 0.22
CA ASN A 2 -7.93 -8.52 -1.11
C ASN A 2 -8.62 -7.16 -1.00
N LEU A 3 -8.04 -6.13 -1.62
CA LEU A 3 -8.64 -4.80 -1.69
C LEU A 3 -9.35 -4.65 -3.03
N LYS A 4 -10.67 -4.45 -2.99
CA LYS A 4 -11.48 -4.21 -4.19
C LYS A 4 -11.64 -2.71 -4.39
N ILE A 5 -10.92 -2.16 -5.37
CA ILE A 5 -11.06 -0.75 -5.74
C ILE A 5 -12.03 -0.69 -6.91
N LYS A 6 -13.13 0.06 -6.74
CA LYS A 6 -14.11 0.31 -7.79
C LYS A 6 -13.99 1.77 -8.20
N THR A 7 -13.46 2.03 -9.39
CA THR A 7 -13.41 3.41 -9.91
C THR A 7 -14.79 3.82 -10.42
N PRO A 8 -15.09 5.14 -10.49
CA PRO A 8 -16.38 5.64 -10.98
C PRO A 8 -16.74 5.13 -12.39
N ASN A 9 -15.71 4.78 -13.17
CA ASN A 9 -15.82 4.32 -14.54
C ASN A 9 -16.07 2.79 -14.64
N GLY A 10 -16.32 2.12 -13.52
CA GLY A 10 -16.60 0.68 -13.46
C GLY A 10 -15.36 -0.21 -13.53
N PHE A 11 -14.15 0.34 -13.59
CA PHE A 11 -12.91 -0.45 -13.54
C PHE A 11 -12.79 -1.06 -12.14
N LYS A 12 -12.85 -2.40 -12.09
CA LYS A 12 -12.58 -3.18 -10.88
C LYS A 12 -11.14 -3.65 -10.96
N SER A 13 -10.33 -3.19 -10.01
CA SER A 13 -8.99 -3.73 -9.79
C SER A 13 -9.04 -4.55 -8.50
N ASP A 14 -8.77 -5.85 -8.62
CA ASP A 14 -8.55 -6.72 -7.47
C ASP A 14 -7.07 -6.63 -7.10
N PHE A 15 -6.75 -5.79 -6.11
CA PHE A 15 -5.38 -5.62 -5.64
C PHE A 15 -5.11 -6.62 -4.52
N HIS A 16 -4.25 -7.60 -4.78
CA HIS A 16 -3.85 -8.55 -3.76
C HIS A 16 -2.74 -7.93 -2.89
N ILE A 17 -3.11 -7.50 -1.69
CA ILE A 17 -2.15 -6.99 -0.70
C ILE A 17 -1.66 -8.16 0.13
N SER A 18 -0.40 -8.55 -0.06
CA SER A 18 0.23 -9.54 0.80
C SER A 18 0.68 -8.90 2.12
N PRO A 19 0.80 -9.69 3.21
CA PRO A 19 1.39 -9.20 4.46
C PRO A 19 2.81 -8.67 4.28
N GLU A 20 3.60 -9.25 3.36
CA GLU A 20 4.95 -8.74 3.08
C GLU A 20 4.91 -7.34 2.49
N PHE A 21 3.98 -7.07 1.56
CA PHE A 21 3.82 -5.74 0.96
C PHE A 21 3.54 -4.65 2.01
N ILE A 22 2.68 -4.95 3.00
CA ILE A 22 2.39 -4.02 4.11
C ILE A 22 3.64 -3.76 4.95
N SER A 23 4.40 -4.83 5.28
CA SER A 23 5.66 -4.68 6.02
C SER A 23 6.67 -3.83 5.27
N THR A 24 6.80 -4.00 3.96
CA THR A 24 7.70 -3.18 3.13
C THR A 24 7.31 -1.71 3.16
N ILE A 25 6.01 -1.38 3.05
CA ILE A 25 5.56 0.01 3.17
C ILE A 25 5.85 0.57 4.56
N GLY A 26 5.59 -0.20 5.62
CA GLY A 26 5.89 0.22 6.99
C GLY A 26 7.37 0.53 7.21
N LEU A 27 8.26 -0.31 6.70
CA LEU A 27 9.71 -0.07 6.76
C LEU A 27 10.12 1.17 5.96
N SER A 28 9.58 1.35 4.76
CA SER A 28 9.88 2.54 3.95
C SER A 28 9.46 3.84 4.65
N ILE A 29 8.30 3.87 5.30
CA ILE A 29 7.85 5.01 6.11
C ILE A 29 8.79 5.24 7.29
N LEU A 30 9.19 4.17 7.99
CA LEU A 30 10.13 4.26 9.10
C LEU A 30 11.47 4.86 8.67
N TYR A 31 12.01 4.42 7.52
CA TYR A 31 13.24 4.98 6.97
C TYR A 31 13.09 6.45 6.57
N LEU A 32 11.95 6.83 5.99
CA LEU A 32 11.68 8.21 5.59
C LEU A 32 11.61 9.14 6.82
N HIS A 33 11.00 8.66 7.91
CA HIS A 33 10.95 9.36 9.19
C HIS A 33 12.35 9.47 9.84
N LEU A 34 13.14 8.39 9.84
CA LEU A 34 14.51 8.42 10.35
C LEU A 34 15.44 9.33 9.51
N ALA A 35 15.16 9.47 8.22
CA ALA A 35 15.86 10.40 7.34
C ALA A 35 15.41 11.87 7.54
N GLY A 36 14.41 12.14 8.38
CA GLY A 36 13.88 13.48 8.64
C GLY A 36 13.13 14.08 7.45
N ILE A 37 12.65 13.25 6.53
CA ILE A 37 11.92 13.70 5.34
C ILE A 37 10.42 13.88 5.65
N ILE A 38 9.88 13.06 6.57
CA ILE A 38 8.52 13.16 7.11
C ILE A 38 8.53 13.09 8.63
#